data_AF-A0A383EPV6-F1
#
_entry.id   AF-A0A383EPV6-F1
#
_cell.length_a   1.000
_cell.length_b   1.000
_cell.length_c   1.000
_cell.angle_alpha   90.00
_cell.angle_beta   90.00
_cell.angle_gamma   90.00
#
_symmetry.space_group_name_H-M   'P 1'
#
loop_
_entity.id
_entity.type
_entity.pdbx_description
1 polymer ?
#
loop_
_entity_poly.entity_id
_entity_poly.type
_entity_poly.pdbx_seq_one_letter_code
_entity_poly.pdbx_strand_id
1 'polypeptide(L)'
;AFRMTIEHQGKPVIDDIDLFTTEAGRRNIPFRFPIEAIVEEQRQLQNANLQHHNLPLAFDVRLTLVEGEVNPDNNHAQLRVNVVTQKSKMLIVDGRPRWEQRYLNTLFDRDERWTVRSVVANMSGKQGLGTRDSRLPGQFPSNRAELFEHQLIILGDVAPQMFQPMELQLLRDFVQYNGGGIIFIDGHQERLVNYTGTVLEPLFPVRWTGAADYRSLDLEYRPLSDQDAL
;
A
#
# COMPACT_ATOMS: atom_id res chain seq x y z
N ALA A 1 -19.97 28.04 -29.59
CA ALA A 1 -19.31 26.77 -29.26
C ALA A 1 -17.99 27.11 -28.59
N PHE A 2 -17.55 26.33 -27.62
CA PHE A 2 -16.25 26.48 -26.99
C PHE A 2 -15.52 25.15 -27.03
N ARG A 3 -14.19 25.21 -27.07
CA ARG A 3 -13.33 24.05 -27.13
C ARG A 3 -12.67 23.82 -25.79
N MET A 4 -12.61 22.55 -25.41
CA MET A 4 -11.84 22.09 -24.26
C MET A 4 -10.57 21.39 -24.76
N THR A 5 -9.43 21.83 -24.24
CA THR A 5 -8.11 21.24 -24.47
C THR A 5 -7.56 20.73 -23.15
N ILE A 6 -6.95 19.54 -23.16
CA ILE A 6 -6.24 18.99 -21.99
C ILE A 6 -4.77 18.85 -22.38
N GLU A 7 -3.88 19.50 -21.62
CA GLU A 7 -2.45 19.53 -21.87
C GLU A 7 -1.67 18.86 -20.72
N HIS A 8 -0.55 18.21 -21.03
CA HIS A 8 0.45 17.75 -20.07
C HIS A 8 1.80 18.36 -20.41
N GLN A 9 2.38 19.15 -19.50
CA GLN A 9 3.66 19.84 -19.72
C GLN A 9 3.72 20.64 -21.04
N GLY A 10 2.60 21.25 -21.43
CA GLY A 10 2.46 22.04 -22.67
C GLY A 10 2.29 21.21 -23.95
N LYS A 11 2.22 19.88 -23.87
CA LYS A 11 1.82 19.02 -25.01
C LYS A 11 0.32 18.70 -24.90
N PRO A 12 -0.48 18.92 -25.96
CA PRO A 12 -1.89 18.56 -25.94
C PRO A 12 -2.05 17.03 -25.92
N VAL A 13 -2.92 16.55 -25.03
CA VAL A 13 -3.27 15.13 -24.85
C VAL A 13 -4.67 14.86 -25.39
N ILE A 14 -5.58 15.83 -25.27
CA ILE A 14 -6.84 15.90 -25.99
C ILE A 14 -6.94 17.28 -26.62
N ASP A 15 -7.10 17.29 -27.94
CA ASP A 15 -7.44 18.49 -28.69
C ASP A 15 -8.90 18.41 -29.16
N ASP A 16 -9.58 19.55 -29.02
CA ASP A 16 -10.84 19.87 -29.72
C ASP A 16 -12.09 19.05 -29.34
N ILE A 17 -12.42 18.96 -28.04
CA ILE A 17 -13.81 18.63 -27.68
C ILE A 17 -14.67 19.88 -27.88
N ASP A 18 -15.44 19.90 -28.97
CA ASP A 18 -16.44 20.92 -29.24
C ASP A 18 -17.61 20.80 -28.27
N LEU A 19 -17.80 21.86 -27.48
CA LEU A 19 -18.84 21.96 -26.49
C LEU A 19 -19.77 23.12 -26.83
N PHE A 20 -21.05 22.90 -26.54
CA PHE A 20 -22.09 23.91 -26.69
C PHE A 20 -22.59 24.29 -25.30
N THR A 21 -22.83 25.59 -25.13
CA THR A 21 -23.48 26.08 -23.91
C THR A 21 -24.89 25.51 -23.87
N THR A 22 -25.26 24.96 -22.72
CA THR A 22 -26.61 24.53 -22.40
C THR A 22 -27.04 25.35 -21.20
N GLU A 23 -28.26 25.88 -21.15
CA GLU A 23 -28.77 26.66 -20.00
C GLU A 23 -28.86 25.83 -18.68
N ALA A 24 -28.43 24.57 -18.71
CA ALA A 24 -28.23 23.73 -17.54
C ALA A 24 -26.94 24.13 -16.79
N GLY A 25 -27.07 24.53 -15.51
CA GLY A 25 -25.96 25.09 -14.74
C GLY A 25 -24.75 24.18 -14.49
N ARG A 26 -24.88 22.85 -14.46
CA ARG A 26 -23.75 21.92 -14.32
C ARG A 26 -23.85 20.81 -15.36
N ARG A 27 -22.73 20.52 -16.01
CA ARG A 27 -22.61 19.47 -17.02
C ARG A 27 -21.35 18.66 -16.77
N ASN A 28 -21.49 17.33 -16.79
CA ASN A 28 -20.35 16.42 -16.77
C ASN A 28 -19.94 16.10 -18.21
N ILE A 29 -18.66 16.27 -18.53
CA ILE A 29 -18.11 15.99 -19.86
C ILE A 29 -17.21 14.75 -19.72
N PRO A 30 -17.63 13.58 -20.23
CA PRO A 30 -16.77 12.40 -20.23
C PRO A 30 -15.63 12.59 -21.23
N PHE A 31 -14.41 12.24 -20.83
CA PHE A 31 -13.24 12.22 -21.70
C PHE A 31 -12.43 10.95 -21.43
N ARG A 32 -11.65 10.52 -22.42
CA ARG A 32 -10.74 9.38 -22.32
C ARG A 32 -9.55 9.59 -23.23
N PHE A 33 -8.35 9.32 -22.73
CA PHE A 33 -7.12 9.33 -23.50
C PHE A 33 -6.17 8.25 -22.98
N PRO A 34 -5.29 7.68 -23.84
CA PRO A 34 -4.25 6.76 -23.42
C PRO A 34 -3.17 7.52 -22.63
N ILE A 35 -2.71 6.95 -21.51
CA ILE A 35 -1.71 7.58 -20.62
C ILE A 35 -0.35 6.88 -20.69
N GLU A 36 -0.27 5.73 -21.39
CA GLU A 36 0.87 4.82 -21.41
C GLU A 36 2.13 5.51 -21.94
N ALA A 37 2.01 6.26 -23.04
CA ALA A 37 3.13 6.97 -23.65
C ALA A 37 3.69 8.08 -22.73
N ILE A 38 2.79 8.78 -22.02
CA ILE A 38 3.16 9.85 -21.07
C ILE A 38 3.89 9.25 -19.87
N VAL A 39 3.41 8.13 -19.36
CA VAL A 39 4.02 7.41 -18.23
C VAL A 39 5.44 6.93 -18.59
N GLU A 40 5.62 6.36 -19.78
CA GLU A 40 6.93 5.87 -20.23
C GLU A 40 7.94 7.01 -20.44
N GLU A 41 7.52 8.13 -21.04
CA GLU A 41 8.37 9.33 -21.19
C GLU A 41 8.81 9.86 -19.82
N GLN A 42 7.88 10.00 -18.86
CA GLN A 42 8.21 10.47 -17.52
C GLN A 42 9.08 9.48 -16.73
N ARG A 43 8.91 8.17 -16.94
CA ARG A 43 9.74 7.14 -16.29
C ARG A 43 11.20 7.24 -16.72
N GLN A 44 11.46 7.50 -18.00
CA GLN A 44 12.82 7.64 -18.54
C GLN A 44 13.53 8.90 -18.02
N LEU A 45 12.77 9.95 -17.69
CA LEU A 45 13.28 11.20 -17.13
C LEU A 45 13.59 11.10 -15.62
N GLN A 46 13.00 10.15 -14.91
CA GLN A 46 13.29 9.95 -13.48
C GLN A 46 14.63 9.24 -13.28
N ASN A 47 15.47 9.83 -12.42
CA ASN A 47 16.77 9.25 -12.06
C ASN A 47 16.63 7.83 -11.49
N ALA A 48 17.44 6.90 -12.00
CA ALA A 48 17.42 5.46 -11.68
C ALA A 48 17.57 5.10 -10.18
N ASN A 49 17.94 6.05 -9.32
CA ASN A 49 18.23 5.81 -7.91
C ASN A 49 17.05 6.06 -6.95
N LEU A 50 15.92 6.58 -7.42
CA LEU A 50 14.71 6.76 -6.61
C LEU A 50 13.55 6.02 -7.29
N GLN A 51 13.28 4.79 -6.86
CA GLN A 51 12.14 4.01 -7.33
C GLN A 51 10.85 4.60 -6.75
N HIS A 52 10.29 5.61 -7.42
CA HIS A 52 8.97 6.13 -7.08
C HIS A 52 7.89 5.15 -7.57
N HIS A 53 7.19 4.51 -6.63
CA HIS A 53 6.06 3.61 -6.91
C HIS A 53 4.86 4.35 -7.53
N ASN A 54 4.76 5.65 -7.25
CA ASN A 54 3.71 6.54 -7.65
C ASN A 54 4.28 7.63 -8.56
N LEU A 55 3.68 7.79 -9.74
CA LEU A 55 3.99 8.84 -10.69
C LEU A 55 2.84 9.86 -10.69
N PRO A 56 2.96 10.97 -9.95
CA PRO A 56 1.96 12.03 -10.00
C PRO A 56 2.05 12.76 -11.34
N LEU A 57 0.98 12.71 -12.11
CA LEU A 57 0.81 13.44 -13.36
C LEU A 57 -0.17 14.59 -13.14
N ALA A 58 0.22 15.78 -13.59
CA ALA A 58 -0.64 16.96 -13.61
C ALA A 58 -1.03 17.26 -15.05
N PHE A 59 -2.32 17.53 -15.26
CA PHE A 59 -2.91 17.91 -16.53
C PHE A 59 -3.58 19.26 -16.38
N ASP A 60 -3.34 20.16 -17.31
CA ASP A 60 -3.98 21.47 -17.38
C ASP A 60 -5.15 21.39 -18.35
N VAL A 61 -6.34 21.64 -17.84
CA VAL A 61 -7.57 21.73 -18.62
C VAL A 61 -7.80 23.20 -18.95
N ARG A 62 -7.99 23.50 -20.23
CA ARG A 62 -8.25 24.85 -20.73
C ARG A 62 -9.52 24.89 -21.56
N LEU A 63 -10.30 25.94 -21.38
CA LEU A 63 -11.46 26.26 -22.21
C LEU A 63 -11.13 27.49 -23.06
N THR A 64 -11.59 27.49 -24.31
CA THR A 64 -11.51 28.71 -25.14
C THR A 64 -12.49 29.75 -24.64
N LEU A 65 -12.05 31.01 -24.61
CA LEU A 65 -12.88 32.16 -24.26
C LEU A 65 -14.17 32.21 -25.10
N VAL A 66 -15.31 32.38 -24.43
CA VAL A 66 -16.61 32.56 -25.09
C VAL A 66 -16.96 34.04 -25.13
N GLU A 67 -17.49 34.50 -26.26
CA GLU A 67 -17.98 35.87 -26.40
C GLU A 67 -19.13 36.15 -25.42
N GLY A 68 -18.99 37.19 -24.59
CA GLY A 68 -19.95 37.53 -23.53
C GLY A 68 -19.69 36.86 -22.17
N GLU A 69 -18.55 36.19 -22.00
CA GLU A 69 -18.16 35.59 -20.73
C GLU A 69 -17.82 36.63 -19.65
N VAL A 70 -18.36 36.43 -18.43
CA VAL A 70 -18.23 37.38 -17.31
C VAL A 70 -16.87 37.29 -16.63
N ASN A 71 -16.25 36.11 -16.61
CA ASN A 71 -14.98 35.89 -15.94
C ASN A 71 -14.03 35.05 -16.81
N PRO A 72 -13.14 35.69 -17.58
CA PRO A 72 -12.21 34.99 -18.47
C PRO A 72 -11.16 34.17 -17.73
N ASP A 73 -10.91 34.46 -16.44
CA ASP A 73 -9.88 33.78 -15.64
C ASP A 73 -10.33 32.40 -15.13
N ASN A 74 -11.61 32.05 -15.28
CA ASN A 74 -12.18 30.79 -14.81
C ASN A 74 -12.14 29.66 -15.86
N ASN A 75 -11.31 29.81 -16.88
CA ASN A 75 -11.21 28.88 -18.01
C ASN A 75 -10.04 27.89 -17.88
N HIS A 76 -9.43 27.79 -16.70
CA HIS A 76 -8.33 26.87 -16.40
C HIS A 76 -8.62 26.04 -15.15
N ALA A 77 -8.29 24.75 -15.22
CA ALA A 77 -8.31 23.86 -14.06
C ALA A 77 -7.15 22.86 -14.13
N GLN A 78 -6.63 22.44 -12.96
CA GLN A 78 -5.58 21.42 -12.88
C GLN A 78 -6.15 20.09 -12.39
N LEU A 79 -5.97 19.03 -13.18
CA LEU A 79 -6.30 17.65 -12.84
C LEU A 79 -5.04 16.90 -12.43
N ARG A 80 -5.05 16.30 -11.23
CA ARG A 80 -3.94 15.48 -10.73
C ARG A 80 -4.33 14.01 -10.76
N VAL A 81 -3.53 13.19 -11.43
CA VAL A 81 -3.71 11.75 -11.54
C VAL A 81 -2.47 11.07 -10.98
N ASN A 82 -2.65 10.17 -10.03
CA ASN A 82 -1.53 9.38 -9.50
C ASN A 82 -1.50 8.03 -10.21
N VAL A 83 -0.46 7.78 -11.01
CA VAL A 83 -0.30 6.52 -11.73
C VAL A 83 0.58 5.58 -10.92
N VAL A 84 0.03 4.40 -10.61
CA VAL A 84 0.79 3.32 -9.97
C VAL A 84 1.53 2.55 -11.06
N THR A 85 2.85 2.70 -11.12
CA THR A 85 3.67 2.19 -12.24
C THR A 85 4.20 0.77 -12.00
N GLN A 86 4.02 0.23 -10.80
CA GLN A 86 4.53 -1.08 -10.40
C GLN A 86 3.51 -1.84 -9.56
N LYS A 87 3.59 -3.16 -9.63
CA LYS A 87 2.80 -4.03 -8.75
C LYS A 87 3.32 -3.90 -7.32
N SER A 88 2.39 -3.73 -6.38
CA SER A 88 2.72 -3.74 -4.95
C SER A 88 3.06 -5.17 -4.53
N LYS A 89 4.20 -5.37 -3.89
CA LYS A 89 4.70 -6.62 -3.34
C LYS A 89 4.39 -6.70 -1.85
N MET A 90 3.77 -7.81 -1.46
CA MET A 90 3.47 -8.16 -0.07
C MET A 90 4.24 -9.42 0.32
N LEU A 91 4.85 -9.42 1.51
CA LEU A 91 5.47 -10.60 2.11
C LEU A 91 4.67 -11.08 3.31
N ILE A 92 4.20 -12.32 3.29
CA ILE A 92 3.57 -12.97 4.44
C ILE A 92 4.59 -13.90 5.07
N VAL A 93 4.82 -13.78 6.37
CA VAL A 93 5.74 -14.61 7.13
C VAL A 93 5.01 -15.30 8.27
N ASP A 94 5.00 -16.63 8.22
CA ASP A 94 4.29 -17.47 9.18
C ASP A 94 5.16 -18.60 9.72
N GLY A 95 4.94 -19.02 10.96
CA GLY A 95 5.61 -20.18 11.55
C GLY A 95 5.15 -21.51 10.96
N ARG A 96 3.92 -21.54 10.42
CA ARG A 96 3.25 -22.72 9.88
C ARG A 96 2.17 -22.31 8.88
N PRO A 97 1.71 -23.19 7.99
CA PRO A 97 0.61 -22.85 7.08
C PRO A 97 -0.68 -22.54 7.87
N ARG A 98 -1.27 -21.36 7.65
CA ARG A 98 -2.52 -20.92 8.31
C ARG A 98 -3.61 -20.51 7.32
N TRP A 99 -4.85 -20.40 7.82
CA TRP A 99 -5.99 -19.99 7.01
C TRP A 99 -5.87 -18.57 6.48
N GLU A 100 -5.31 -17.65 7.27
CA GLU A 100 -5.06 -16.25 6.90
C GLU A 100 -4.15 -16.18 5.68
N GLN A 101 -3.03 -16.91 5.70
CA GLN A 101 -2.10 -17.01 4.57
C GLN A 101 -2.80 -17.53 3.31
N ARG A 102 -3.58 -18.62 3.42
CA ARG A 102 -4.31 -19.19 2.29
C ARG A 102 -5.32 -18.20 1.72
N TYR A 103 -6.07 -17.52 2.59
CA TYR A 103 -7.08 -16.56 2.21
C TYR A 103 -6.48 -15.35 1.52
N LEU A 104 -5.43 -14.75 2.09
CA LEU A 104 -4.72 -13.60 1.50
C LEU A 104 -4.10 -13.95 0.15
N ASN A 105 -3.45 -15.12 0.03
CA ASN A 105 -2.94 -15.58 -1.26
C ASN A 105 -4.07 -15.69 -2.28
N THR A 106 -5.20 -16.32 -1.93
CA THR A 106 -6.33 -16.50 -2.85
C THR A 106 -6.99 -15.17 -3.22
N LEU A 107 -7.08 -14.23 -2.26
CA LEU A 107 -7.69 -12.93 -2.45
C LEU A 107 -6.89 -12.09 -3.45
N PHE A 108 -5.56 -12.08 -3.31
CA PHE A 108 -4.68 -11.25 -4.13
C PHE A 108 -4.16 -11.95 -5.39
N ASP A 109 -4.33 -13.28 -5.53
CA ASP A 109 -3.97 -14.01 -6.76
C ASP A 109 -4.71 -13.49 -8.00
N ARG A 110 -5.93 -12.97 -7.81
CA ARG A 110 -6.75 -12.39 -8.88
C ARG A 110 -6.51 -10.89 -9.11
N ASP A 111 -5.79 -10.23 -8.20
CA ASP A 111 -5.53 -8.79 -8.32
C ASP A 111 -4.17 -8.56 -8.99
N GLU A 112 -4.19 -8.11 -10.25
CA GLU A 112 -2.98 -7.85 -11.01
C GLU A 112 -2.09 -6.76 -10.40
N ARG A 113 -2.62 -5.92 -9.50
CA ARG A 113 -1.87 -4.84 -8.84
C ARG A 113 -0.98 -5.35 -7.72
N TRP A 114 -1.24 -6.54 -7.19
CA TRP A 114 -0.50 -7.09 -6.08
C TRP A 114 0.33 -8.31 -6.50
N THR A 115 1.41 -8.54 -5.78
CA THR A 115 2.22 -9.75 -5.87
C THR A 115 2.50 -10.22 -4.46
N VAL A 116 1.91 -11.35 -4.09
CA VAL A 116 2.04 -11.88 -2.72
C VAL A 116 3.06 -13.01 -2.70
N ARG A 117 4.04 -12.88 -1.82
CA ARG A 117 5.00 -13.94 -1.50
C ARG A 117 4.74 -14.42 -0.09
N SER A 118 4.61 -15.72 0.09
CA SER A 118 4.50 -16.32 1.42
C SER A 118 5.76 -17.09 1.79
N VAL A 119 6.17 -16.96 3.05
CA VAL A 119 7.30 -17.64 3.66
C VAL A 119 6.79 -18.34 4.91
N VAL A 120 7.02 -19.64 4.98
CA VAL A 120 6.63 -20.45 6.13
C VAL A 120 7.88 -21.00 6.78
N ALA A 121 7.89 -21.06 8.10
CA ALA A 121 9.01 -21.63 8.84
C ALA A 121 9.18 -23.13 8.59
N ASN A 122 10.43 -23.59 8.70
CA ASN A 122 10.79 -24.97 8.41
C ASN A 122 10.11 -25.93 9.38
N MET A 123 9.29 -26.83 8.83
CA MET A 123 8.62 -27.88 9.62
C MET A 123 9.55 -29.05 10.00
N SER A 124 10.78 -29.10 9.48
CA SER A 124 11.74 -30.19 9.72
C SER A 124 12.49 -30.10 11.06
N GLY A 125 11.98 -29.34 12.03
CA GLY A 125 12.61 -29.16 13.34
C GLY A 125 13.88 -28.29 13.35
N LYS A 126 14.31 -27.78 12.18
CA LYS A 126 15.41 -26.82 12.08
C LYS A 126 14.86 -25.40 12.18
N GLN A 127 15.44 -24.57 13.04
CA GLN A 127 15.09 -23.15 13.13
C GLN A 127 15.41 -22.42 11.82
N GLY A 128 14.38 -21.85 11.19
CA GLY A 128 14.54 -20.98 10.03
C GLY A 128 13.29 -20.80 9.21
N LEU A 129 13.30 -19.75 8.39
CA LEU A 129 12.23 -19.39 7.47
C LEU A 129 12.55 -19.88 6.05
N GLY A 130 11.80 -20.87 5.57
CA GLY A 130 12.08 -21.57 4.32
C GLY A 130 13.41 -22.33 4.32
N THR A 131 13.76 -22.91 3.17
CA THR A 131 14.95 -23.78 3.01
C THR A 131 16.31 -23.06 3.07
N ARG A 132 16.32 -21.71 3.13
CA ARG A 132 17.52 -20.85 3.13
C ARG A 132 18.49 -21.03 1.94
N ASP A 133 18.01 -21.52 0.78
CA ASP A 133 18.79 -21.63 -0.47
C ASP A 133 18.85 -20.34 -1.36
N SER A 134 18.27 -19.20 -1.06
CA SER A 134 17.99 -18.04 -1.97
C SER A 134 17.38 -18.29 -3.37
N ARG A 135 17.60 -19.43 -4.06
CA ARG A 135 17.13 -19.73 -5.42
C ARG A 135 15.78 -20.47 -5.43
N LEU A 136 15.38 -21.06 -4.31
CA LEU A 136 14.10 -21.74 -4.15
C LEU A 136 12.98 -20.77 -3.71
N PRO A 137 11.74 -20.93 -4.20
CA PRO A 137 10.60 -20.14 -3.73
C PRO A 137 10.31 -20.41 -2.24
N GLY A 138 9.66 -19.44 -1.57
CA GLY A 138 9.22 -19.59 -0.18
C GLY A 138 10.27 -19.25 0.89
N GLN A 139 11.30 -18.49 0.56
CA GLN A 139 12.36 -18.11 1.48
C GLN A 139 12.24 -16.69 2.00
N PHE A 140 12.78 -16.43 3.19
CA PHE A 140 12.88 -15.07 3.70
C PHE A 140 13.94 -14.27 2.89
N PRO A 141 13.69 -12.97 2.59
CA PRO A 141 14.65 -12.15 1.86
C PRO A 141 16.03 -12.12 2.53
N SER A 142 17.08 -12.38 1.75
CA SER A 142 18.42 -12.59 2.29
C SER A 142 19.19 -11.29 2.54
N ASN A 143 18.73 -10.18 1.97
CA ASN A 143 19.38 -8.89 2.06
C ASN A 143 18.37 -7.74 2.08
N ARG A 144 18.88 -6.54 2.42
CA ARG A 144 18.08 -5.31 2.52
C ARG A 144 17.40 -4.93 1.21
N ALA A 145 18.11 -5.05 0.07
CA ALA A 145 17.56 -4.67 -1.22
C ALA A 145 16.31 -5.50 -1.57
N GLU A 146 16.39 -6.83 -1.40
CA GLU A 146 15.27 -7.74 -1.65
C GLU A 146 14.09 -7.49 -0.70
N LEU A 147 14.35 -7.26 0.58
CA LEU A 147 13.28 -6.97 1.54
C LEU A 147 12.59 -5.63 1.21
N PHE A 148 13.36 -4.61 0.80
CA PHE A 148 12.87 -3.24 0.57
C PHE A 148 12.03 -3.09 -0.70
N GLU A 149 12.06 -4.08 -1.60
CA GLU A 149 11.13 -4.15 -2.74
C GLU A 149 9.67 -4.37 -2.31
N HIS A 150 9.44 -4.83 -1.07
CA HIS A 150 8.10 -5.05 -0.53
C HIS A 150 7.55 -3.74 0.05
N GLN A 151 6.25 -3.48 -0.08
CA GLN A 151 5.61 -2.32 0.57
C GLN A 151 4.94 -2.72 1.89
N LEU A 152 4.61 -4.01 2.03
CA LEU A 152 3.89 -4.53 3.18
C LEU A 152 4.44 -5.89 3.59
N ILE A 153 4.72 -6.04 4.88
CA ILE A 153 5.06 -7.32 5.51
C ILE A 153 3.95 -7.68 6.51
N ILE A 154 3.43 -8.89 6.43
CA ILE A 154 2.51 -9.45 7.41
C ILE A 154 3.28 -10.50 8.22
N LEU A 155 3.50 -10.20 9.49
CA LEU A 155 4.14 -11.09 10.45
C LEU A 155 3.07 -11.81 11.28
N GLY A 156 3.03 -13.14 11.16
CA GLY A 156 2.03 -13.97 11.80
C GLY A 156 2.50 -14.72 13.04
N ASP A 157 2.02 -15.96 13.14
CA ASP A 157 2.27 -16.92 14.23
C ASP A 157 3.69 -17.49 14.11
N VAL A 158 4.71 -16.65 14.28
CA VAL A 158 6.13 -16.98 14.13
C VAL A 158 6.93 -16.53 15.36
N ALA A 159 7.76 -17.43 15.88
CA ALA A 159 8.61 -17.14 17.03
C ALA A 159 9.83 -16.29 16.63
N PRO A 160 10.32 -15.37 17.48
CA PRO A 160 11.53 -14.59 17.20
C PRO A 160 12.75 -15.46 16.91
N GLN A 161 12.83 -16.66 17.51
CA GLN A 161 13.94 -17.61 17.35
C GLN A 161 13.97 -18.26 15.96
N MET A 162 12.90 -18.14 15.16
CA MET A 162 12.91 -18.60 13.77
C MET A 162 13.72 -17.66 12.87
N PHE A 163 13.88 -16.41 13.28
CA PHE A 163 14.67 -15.42 12.58
C PHE A 163 16.14 -15.47 13.01
N GLN A 164 17.03 -15.23 12.06
CA GLN A 164 18.40 -14.83 12.37
C GLN A 164 18.40 -13.42 12.98
N PRO A 165 19.38 -13.09 13.84
CA PRO A 165 19.51 -11.74 14.40
C PRO A 165 19.55 -10.65 13.32
N MET A 166 20.19 -10.93 12.18
CA MET A 166 20.24 -10.03 11.04
C MET A 166 18.87 -9.85 10.37
N GLU A 167 18.04 -10.89 10.29
CA GLU A 167 16.71 -10.82 9.67
C GLU A 167 15.76 -9.93 10.50
N LEU A 168 15.83 -10.02 11.83
CA LEU A 168 15.09 -9.11 12.72
C LEU A 168 15.57 -7.65 12.56
N GLN A 169 16.87 -7.42 12.39
CA GLN A 169 17.41 -6.09 12.09
C GLN A 169 16.89 -5.57 10.75
N LEU A 170 16.85 -6.42 9.72
CA LEU A 170 16.31 -6.05 8.40
C LEU A 170 14.82 -5.67 8.49
N LEU A 171 14.01 -6.40 9.26
CA LEU A 171 12.61 -6.06 9.50
C LEU A 171 12.45 -4.72 10.22
N ARG A 172 13.32 -4.43 11.20
CA ARG A 172 13.33 -3.13 11.87
C ARG A 172 13.67 -2.00 10.90
N ASP A 173 14.74 -2.19 10.14
CA ASP A 173 15.26 -1.23 9.17
C ASP A 173 14.27 -0.99 8.03
N PHE A 174 13.49 -2.00 7.65
CA PHE A 174 12.41 -1.90 6.68
C PHE A 174 11.36 -0.89 7.11
N VAL A 175 10.92 -0.92 8.38
CA VAL A 175 9.96 0.06 8.88
C VAL A 175 10.63 1.42 9.07
N GLN A 176 11.82 1.46 9.68
CA GLN A 176 12.47 2.70 10.08
C GLN A 176 13.02 3.53 8.91
N TYR A 177 13.61 2.89 7.89
CA TYR A 177 14.31 3.59 6.81
C TYR A 177 13.60 3.48 5.46
N ASN A 178 12.91 2.37 5.17
CA ASN A 178 12.18 2.22 3.91
C ASN A 178 10.76 2.83 3.99
N GLY A 179 10.24 3.08 5.20
CA GLY A 179 8.85 3.46 5.41
C GLY A 179 7.86 2.35 5.04
N GLY A 180 8.32 1.10 5.04
CA GLY A 180 7.49 -0.06 4.72
C GLY A 180 6.47 -0.36 5.82
N GLY A 181 5.27 -0.78 5.42
CA GLY A 181 4.22 -1.16 6.37
C GLY A 181 4.46 -2.55 6.95
N ILE A 182 4.26 -2.70 8.25
CA ILE A 182 4.24 -4.02 8.90
C ILE A 182 2.91 -4.23 9.62
N ILE A 183 2.32 -5.40 9.45
CA ILE A 183 1.13 -5.84 10.18
C ILE A 183 1.53 -7.04 11.02
N PHE A 184 1.20 -7.01 12.30
CA PHE A 184 1.40 -8.12 13.21
C PHE A 184 0.06 -8.81 13.46
N ILE A 185 0.01 -10.12 13.26
CA ILE A 185 -1.14 -10.97 13.56
C ILE A 185 -0.74 -11.86 14.74
N ASP A 186 -1.35 -11.62 15.90
CA ASP A 186 -1.09 -12.42 17.09
C ASP A 186 -1.55 -13.87 16.87
N GLY A 187 -0.64 -14.80 17.17
CA GLY A 187 -0.82 -16.22 16.91
C GLY A 187 -1.33 -16.98 18.14
N HIS A 188 -1.96 -18.13 17.91
CA HIS A 188 -2.38 -18.99 19.00
C HIS A 188 -1.19 -19.74 19.64
N GLN A 189 -0.12 -20.01 18.89
CA GLN A 189 1.06 -20.71 19.40
C GLN A 189 2.14 -19.72 19.82
N GLU A 190 2.40 -18.74 18.97
CA GLU A 190 3.39 -17.70 19.16
C GLU A 190 2.69 -16.38 19.41
N ARG A 191 2.82 -15.92 20.65
CA ARG A 191 2.27 -14.63 21.05
C ARG A 191 3.23 -13.51 20.72
N LEU A 192 2.73 -12.37 20.28
CA LEU A 192 3.55 -11.20 19.95
C LEU A 192 4.36 -10.70 21.15
N VAL A 193 3.90 -10.95 22.39
CA VAL A 193 4.68 -10.66 23.62
C VAL A 193 6.04 -11.35 23.65
N ASN A 194 6.22 -12.46 22.92
CA ASN A 194 7.50 -13.16 22.83
C ASN A 194 8.59 -12.32 22.14
N TYR A 195 8.21 -11.25 21.42
CA TYR A 195 9.15 -10.28 20.84
C TYR A 195 9.67 -9.23 21.84
N THR A 196 9.22 -9.26 23.10
CA THR A 196 9.76 -8.40 24.16
C THR A 196 11.27 -8.62 24.32
N GLY A 197 12.04 -7.54 24.41
CA GLY A 197 13.51 -7.56 24.46
C GLY A 197 14.19 -7.79 23.11
N THR A 198 13.43 -7.97 22.02
CA THR A 198 14.00 -8.07 20.66
C THR A 198 14.07 -6.70 19.99
N VAL A 199 14.80 -6.63 18.87
CA VAL A 199 14.94 -5.41 18.07
C VAL A 199 13.64 -4.94 17.41
N LEU A 200 12.63 -5.83 17.36
CA LEU A 200 11.29 -5.50 16.85
C LEU A 200 10.36 -4.97 17.93
N GLU A 201 10.68 -5.12 19.22
CA GLU A 201 9.84 -4.62 20.32
C GLU A 201 9.39 -3.17 20.13
N PRO A 202 10.25 -2.21 19.72
CA PRO A 202 9.84 -0.82 19.55
C PRO A 202 8.85 -0.58 18.40
N LEU A 203 8.67 -1.55 17.50
CA LEU A 203 7.75 -1.43 16.37
C LEU A 203 6.31 -1.78 16.73
N PHE A 204 6.07 -2.46 17.86
CA PHE A 204 4.72 -2.81 18.27
C PHE A 204 3.99 -1.56 18.77
N PRO A 205 2.80 -1.22 18.24
CA PRO A 205 2.04 -0.04 18.64
C PRO A 205 1.30 -0.21 19.97
N VAL A 206 1.73 -1.18 20.80
CA VAL A 206 1.09 -1.57 22.05
C VAL A 206 2.14 -1.73 23.14
N ARG A 207 1.71 -1.55 24.40
CA ARG A 207 2.52 -1.91 25.56
C ARG A 207 2.03 -3.23 26.12
N TRP A 208 2.95 -4.12 26.44
CA TRP A 208 2.63 -5.37 27.10
C TRP A 208 2.30 -5.09 28.56
N THR A 209 1.03 -5.11 28.90
CA THR A 209 0.57 -5.21 30.29
C THR A 209 0.64 -6.68 30.68
N GLY A 210 1.40 -7.02 31.72
CA GLY A 210 1.50 -8.40 32.20
C GLY A 210 0.12 -8.97 32.57
N ALA A 211 0.05 -10.28 32.85
CA ALA A 211 -1.20 -10.97 33.20
C ALA A 211 -1.96 -10.43 34.44
N ALA A 212 -1.42 -9.40 35.10
CA ALA A 212 -2.03 -8.73 36.25
C ALA A 212 -3.21 -7.81 35.88
N ASP A 213 -3.26 -7.25 34.67
CA ASP A 213 -4.24 -6.20 34.31
C ASP A 213 -5.62 -6.71 33.84
N TYR A 214 -5.78 -8.01 33.60
CA TYR A 214 -7.09 -8.55 33.20
C TYR A 214 -8.06 -8.78 34.37
N ARG A 215 -7.59 -8.69 35.63
CA ARG A 215 -8.44 -8.86 36.81
C ARG A 215 -9.23 -7.61 37.18
N SER A 216 -8.88 -6.46 36.60
CA SER A 216 -9.47 -5.15 36.89
C SER A 216 -10.19 -4.52 35.71
N LEU A 217 -10.39 -5.25 34.60
CA LEU A 217 -11.39 -4.87 33.62
C LEU A 217 -12.75 -5.13 34.25
N ASP A 218 -13.24 -4.15 35.01
CA ASP A 218 -14.64 -4.03 35.43
C ASP A 218 -15.47 -3.85 34.15
N LEU A 219 -15.70 -4.96 33.46
CA LEU A 219 -16.64 -5.07 32.36
C LEU A 219 -18.04 -5.02 32.98
N GLU A 220 -18.49 -3.83 33.38
CA GLU A 220 -19.89 -3.58 33.67
C GLU A 220 -20.67 -3.69 32.36
N TYR A 221 -21.40 -4.79 32.20
CA TYR A 221 -22.43 -4.89 31.18
C TYR A 221 -23.48 -3.81 31.45
N ARG A 222 -23.46 -2.75 30.63
CA ARG A 222 -24.54 -1.76 30.57
C ARG A 222 -25.44 -2.12 29.38
N PRO A 223 -26.59 -2.78 29.60
CA PRO A 223 -27.56 -2.92 28.53
C PRO A 223 -27.98 -1.52 28.09
N LEU A 224 -28.06 -1.28 26.78
CA LEU A 224 -28.70 -0.07 26.28
C LEU A 224 -30.13 -0.06 26.83
N SER A 225 -30.47 0.98 27.58
CA SER A 225 -31.84 1.18 28.03
C SER A 225 -32.68 1.64 26.85
N ASP A 226 -33.97 1.31 26.81
CA ASP A 226 -34.89 1.76 25.76
C ASP A 226 -34.98 3.30 25.67
N GLN A 227 -34.45 4.04 26.65
CA GLN A 227 -34.37 5.50 26.65
C GLN A 227 -33.17 6.05 25.85
N ASP A 228 -32.13 5.23 25.61
CA ASP A 228 -30.93 5.62 24.85
C ASP A 228 -31.05 5.28 23.34
N ALA A 229 -32.18 4.69 22.94
CA ALA A 229 -32.45 4.22 21.57
C ALA A 229 -33.32 5.17 20.74
N LEU A 230 -33.49 6.44 21.17
CA LEU A 230 -34.25 7.47 20.44
C LEU A 230 -33.35 8.53 19.80
#